data_AF-A0A8J9VGQ0-F1
#
_entry.id   AF-A0A8J9VGQ0-F1
#
_cell.length_a   1.000
_cell.length_b   1.000
_cell.length_c   1.000
_cell.angle_alpha   90.00
_cell.angle_beta   90.00
_cell.angle_gamma   90.00
#
_symmetry.space_group_name_H-M   'P 1'
#
loop_
_entity.id
_entity.type
_entity.pdbx_description
1 polymer ?
#
loop_
_entity_poly.entity_id
_entity_poly.type
_entity_poly.pdbx_seq_one_letter_code
_entity_poly.pdbx_strand_id
1 'polypeptide(L)'
;MMTVTVCVLLFTMFTGTYAGPCDHYSVLDDSWRSVTYITGSDRHCDAPGYDASTGLTEGWYRFTGPAGTQMPTAAPGSTYLCGTFAPVWLNGVHPAAADGVVTRQVCAYRDENYHCAWRWDIQVAACPGGFYLYHLISPPTCNLGYCVENGAGPTVVTTTMIPTTAITDVSSPPVYNSLCYKLSQDVTRDYESSAQECAALGGSLALIGDAATQSFVADLIRGHSNVSHWAGSTSPAVHCSYSGPSAAIDHDLWTSGHPPMFCVYMDSGANYKFNVAVCSEEYGFVCQSDIVTCQHDVCQNGGTCTSCFGAAHVMCTCLPGFTGTRCETRLYL
;
A
#
# COMPACT_ATOMS: atom_id res chain seq x y z
N MET A 1 -60.48 27.34 33.42
CA MET A 1 -59.12 26.96 33.85
C MET A 1 -58.82 25.58 33.28
N MET A 2 -58.21 25.51 32.09
CA MET A 2 -57.78 24.24 31.50
C MET A 2 -56.37 23.95 31.99
N THR A 3 -56.20 22.88 32.74
CA THR A 3 -54.90 22.36 33.16
C THR A 3 -54.23 21.66 31.98
N VAL A 4 -53.06 22.18 31.56
CA VAL A 4 -52.21 21.57 30.55
C VAL A 4 -51.36 20.50 31.22
N THR A 5 -51.69 19.23 30.99
CA THR A 5 -50.89 18.09 31.44
C THR A 5 -49.71 17.91 30.48
N VAL A 6 -48.50 18.17 30.96
CA VAL A 6 -47.26 17.90 30.22
C VAL A 6 -47.01 16.39 30.22
N CYS A 7 -47.22 15.75 29.08
CA CYS A 7 -46.89 14.35 28.87
C CYS A 7 -45.37 14.24 28.64
N VAL A 8 -44.61 13.88 29.68
CA VAL A 8 -43.19 13.54 29.55
C VAL A 8 -43.12 12.22 28.78
N LEU A 9 -42.82 12.29 27.49
CA LEU A 9 -42.48 11.13 26.68
C LEU A 9 -41.16 10.55 27.21
N LEU A 10 -41.25 9.57 28.11
CA LEU A 10 -40.16 8.66 28.39
C LEU A 10 -39.89 7.88 27.10
N PHE A 11 -38.94 8.40 26.30
CA PHE A 11 -38.30 7.64 25.24
C PHE A 11 -37.51 6.52 25.92
N THR A 12 -38.16 5.38 26.18
CA THR A 12 -37.46 4.13 26.39
C THR A 12 -36.69 3.86 25.10
N MET A 13 -35.37 4.06 25.15
CA MET A 13 -34.44 3.65 24.10
C MET A 13 -34.62 2.14 23.93
N PHE A 14 -35.45 1.74 22.98
CA PHE A 14 -35.34 0.41 22.41
C PHE A 14 -33.97 0.39 21.75
N THR A 15 -32.99 -0.21 22.41
CA THR A 15 -31.75 -0.66 21.77
C THR A 15 -32.12 -1.83 20.88
N GLY A 16 -32.86 -1.55 19.81
CA GLY A 16 -32.93 -2.44 18.66
C GLY A 16 -31.55 -2.37 18.03
N THR A 17 -30.67 -3.28 18.45
CA THR A 17 -29.49 -3.63 17.68
C THR A 17 -30.00 -4.04 16.30
N TYR A 18 -29.87 -3.17 15.31
CA TYR A 18 -30.03 -3.58 13.92
C TYR A 18 -29.04 -4.74 13.72
N ALA A 19 -29.56 -5.96 13.58
CA ALA A 19 -28.74 -7.12 13.28
C ALA A 19 -28.04 -6.83 11.95
N GLY A 20 -26.74 -6.56 12.02
CA GLY A 20 -25.94 -6.23 10.86
C GLY A 20 -25.59 -7.50 10.08
N PRO A 21 -24.98 -7.40 8.89
CA PRO A 21 -24.47 -8.57 8.18
C PRO A 21 -23.49 -9.40 9.03
N CYS A 22 -22.87 -8.78 10.04
CA CYS A 22 -21.98 -9.40 11.00
C CYS A 22 -22.59 -10.54 11.84
N ASP A 23 -23.92 -10.66 11.88
CA ASP A 23 -24.61 -11.67 12.69
C ASP A 23 -25.01 -12.92 11.88
N HIS A 24 -25.00 -12.86 10.54
CA HIS A 24 -25.31 -14.00 9.69
C HIS A 24 -24.50 -13.96 8.39
N TYR A 25 -23.57 -14.91 8.25
CA TYR A 25 -22.73 -15.08 7.08
C TYR A 25 -22.32 -16.54 6.88
N SER A 26 -21.82 -16.87 5.70
CA SER A 26 -21.20 -18.16 5.38
C SER A 26 -19.67 -18.04 5.39
N VAL A 27 -18.97 -19.15 5.63
CA VAL A 27 -17.51 -19.18 5.66
C VAL A 27 -16.97 -19.73 4.35
N LEU A 28 -15.92 -19.10 3.83
CA LEU A 28 -15.08 -19.60 2.75
C LEU A 28 -13.67 -19.83 3.29
N ASP A 29 -13.24 -21.08 3.31
CA ASP A 29 -11.94 -21.49 3.85
C ASP A 29 -11.14 -22.36 2.89
N ASP A 30 -11.58 -22.46 1.63
CA ASP A 30 -10.88 -23.22 0.60
C ASP A 30 -9.47 -22.68 0.36
N SER A 31 -8.45 -23.51 0.56
CA SER A 31 -7.03 -23.13 0.43
C SER A 31 -6.65 -22.63 -0.96
N TRP A 32 -7.39 -23.06 -1.99
CA TRP A 32 -7.14 -22.64 -3.36
C TRP A 32 -7.35 -21.15 -3.57
N ARG A 33 -8.13 -20.47 -2.71
CA ARG A 33 -8.45 -19.04 -2.83
C ARG A 33 -7.29 -18.11 -2.45
N SER A 34 -6.24 -18.65 -1.82
CA SER A 34 -5.08 -17.86 -1.40
C SER A 34 -4.35 -17.25 -2.60
N VAL A 35 -3.92 -15.99 -2.50
CA VAL A 35 -2.99 -15.33 -3.43
C VAL A 35 -1.69 -16.12 -3.64
N THR A 36 -1.31 -16.96 -2.66
CA THR A 36 -0.12 -17.82 -2.74
C THR A 36 -0.38 -19.14 -3.43
N TYR A 37 -1.63 -19.48 -3.73
CA TYR A 37 -1.99 -20.73 -4.39
C TYR A 37 -1.79 -20.62 -5.91
N ILE A 38 -0.85 -21.40 -6.43
CA ILE A 38 -0.57 -21.47 -7.86
C ILE A 38 -1.49 -22.51 -8.50
N THR A 39 -2.27 -22.08 -9.49
CA THR A 39 -3.28 -22.91 -10.18
C THR A 39 -2.60 -23.99 -11.02
N GLY A 40 -2.90 -25.25 -10.70
CA GLY A 40 -2.43 -26.42 -11.44
C GLY A 40 -3.37 -26.84 -12.57
N SER A 41 -3.42 -28.15 -12.84
CA SER A 41 -4.38 -28.75 -13.79
C SER A 41 -5.82 -28.71 -13.29
N ASP A 42 -6.00 -28.82 -11.97
CA ASP A 42 -7.30 -28.72 -11.31
C ASP A 42 -7.62 -27.24 -11.09
N ARG A 43 -8.67 -26.77 -11.77
CA ARG A 43 -9.01 -25.35 -11.89
C ARG A 43 -10.31 -25.09 -11.17
N HIS A 44 -10.28 -24.10 -10.29
CA HIS A 44 -11.43 -23.70 -9.50
C HIS A 44 -12.04 -22.41 -10.03
N CYS A 45 -13.34 -22.25 -9.78
CA CYS A 45 -14.08 -21.03 -10.09
C CYS A 45 -15.30 -20.90 -9.19
N ASP A 46 -15.75 -19.67 -8.98
CA ASP A 46 -16.93 -19.38 -8.15
C ASP A 46 -18.24 -19.36 -8.98
N ALA A 47 -18.16 -19.66 -10.28
CA ALA A 47 -19.34 -19.79 -11.13
C ALA A 47 -19.98 -21.19 -10.97
N PRO A 48 -21.30 -21.28 -10.75
CA PRO A 48 -21.98 -22.55 -10.50
C PRO A 48 -22.00 -23.46 -11.73
N GLY A 49 -21.81 -24.77 -11.50
CA GLY A 49 -22.06 -25.83 -12.50
C GLY A 49 -20.87 -26.25 -13.37
N TYR A 50 -19.66 -25.70 -13.15
CA TYR A 50 -18.46 -26.05 -13.93
C TYR A 50 -17.48 -26.98 -13.18
N ASP A 51 -17.39 -26.86 -11.85
CA ASP A 51 -16.71 -27.81 -10.96
C ASP A 51 -17.66 -28.13 -9.78
N ALA A 52 -17.62 -29.37 -9.29
CA ALA A 52 -18.45 -29.84 -8.20
C ALA A 52 -18.10 -29.21 -6.83
N SER A 53 -17.07 -28.37 -6.76
CA SER A 53 -16.52 -27.88 -5.49
C SER A 53 -17.09 -26.54 -4.97
N THR A 54 -17.48 -25.55 -5.79
CA THR A 54 -17.69 -24.18 -5.26
C THR A 54 -18.70 -23.30 -6.02
N GLY A 55 -19.92 -23.76 -6.29
CA GLY A 55 -20.97 -22.89 -6.80
C GLY A 55 -21.34 -21.79 -5.80
N LEU A 56 -20.64 -20.65 -5.83
CA LEU A 56 -20.86 -19.54 -4.92
C LEU A 56 -22.22 -18.91 -5.22
N THR A 57 -23.12 -19.01 -4.25
CA THR A 57 -24.41 -18.31 -4.27
C THR A 57 -24.25 -16.88 -3.81
N GLU A 58 -25.13 -15.99 -4.23
CA GLU A 58 -25.12 -14.62 -3.71
C GLU A 58 -25.37 -14.60 -2.19
N GLY A 59 -24.54 -13.86 -1.45
CA GLY A 59 -24.71 -13.73 0.00
C GLY A 59 -23.49 -13.14 0.72
N TRP A 60 -23.60 -13.04 2.05
CA TRP A 60 -22.52 -12.56 2.92
C TRP A 60 -21.54 -13.67 3.28
N TYR A 61 -20.26 -13.45 2.97
CA TYR A 61 -19.19 -14.40 3.21
C TYR A 61 -18.06 -13.80 4.04
N ARG A 62 -17.45 -14.67 4.87
CA ARG A 62 -16.21 -14.42 5.60
C ARG A 62 -15.14 -15.37 5.11
N PHE A 63 -13.98 -14.84 4.73
CA PHE A 63 -12.80 -15.67 4.46
C PHE A 63 -12.10 -16.05 5.76
N THR A 64 -11.74 -17.33 5.90
CA THR A 64 -11.01 -17.83 7.07
C THR A 64 -10.04 -18.95 6.71
N GLY A 65 -9.24 -19.38 7.70
CA GLY A 65 -8.43 -20.59 7.56
C GLY A 65 -7.38 -20.47 6.45
N PRO A 66 -7.12 -21.54 5.69
CA PRO A 66 -6.06 -21.54 4.69
C PRO A 66 -6.39 -20.73 3.43
N ALA A 67 -7.65 -20.29 3.25
CA ALA A 67 -7.98 -19.31 2.22
C ALA A 67 -7.31 -17.95 2.48
N GLY A 68 -7.23 -17.56 3.76
CA GLY A 68 -6.82 -16.23 4.21
C GLY A 68 -7.95 -15.48 4.89
N THR A 69 -7.80 -14.17 5.09
CA THR A 69 -8.68 -13.37 5.95
C THR A 69 -9.38 -12.21 5.25
N GLN A 70 -8.90 -11.79 4.08
CA GLN A 70 -9.45 -10.66 3.34
C GLN A 70 -9.17 -10.76 1.84
N MET A 71 -9.97 -10.11 0.99
CA MET A 71 -9.62 -9.96 -0.42
C MET A 71 -8.40 -9.05 -0.59
N PRO A 72 -7.47 -9.32 -1.53
CA PRO A 72 -6.37 -8.41 -1.79
C PRO A 72 -6.90 -7.09 -2.37
N THR A 73 -6.31 -5.97 -1.93
CA THR A 73 -6.62 -4.62 -2.46
C THR A 73 -5.70 -4.20 -3.60
N ALA A 74 -4.70 -5.01 -3.88
CA ALA A 74 -3.86 -4.94 -5.07
C ALA A 74 -4.23 -6.06 -6.04
N ALA A 75 -4.02 -5.79 -7.32
CA ALA A 75 -4.14 -6.80 -8.36
C ALA A 75 -3.16 -7.96 -8.10
N PRO A 76 -3.59 -9.23 -8.10
CA PRO A 76 -2.70 -10.38 -7.80
C PRO A 76 -1.53 -10.59 -8.78
N GLY A 77 -1.46 -9.86 -9.88
CA GLY A 77 -0.28 -9.84 -10.76
C GLY A 77 -0.15 -11.05 -11.72
N SER A 78 -1.05 -12.03 -11.67
CA SER A 78 -1.06 -13.16 -12.61
C SER A 78 -2.46 -13.79 -12.76
N THR A 79 -2.78 -14.33 -13.94
CA THR A 79 -4.02 -15.07 -14.26
C THR A 79 -4.06 -16.51 -13.77
N TYR A 80 -3.20 -16.90 -12.83
CA TYR A 80 -3.15 -18.30 -12.37
C TYR A 80 -2.96 -18.41 -10.87
N LEU A 81 -3.30 -17.35 -10.15
CA LEU A 81 -3.27 -17.35 -8.69
C LEU A 81 -4.66 -17.63 -8.15
N CYS A 82 -4.73 -17.92 -6.85
CA CYS A 82 -6.02 -18.09 -6.18
C CYS A 82 -6.85 -19.20 -6.84
N GLY A 83 -6.17 -20.25 -7.33
CA GLY A 83 -6.78 -21.47 -7.88
C GLY A 83 -7.62 -21.25 -9.13
N THR A 84 -7.58 -20.06 -9.74
CA THR A 84 -8.45 -19.65 -10.83
C THR A 84 -7.69 -19.00 -11.98
N PHE A 85 -8.38 -18.78 -13.11
CA PHE A 85 -7.82 -18.19 -14.33
C PHE A 85 -7.82 -16.66 -14.36
N ALA A 86 -8.68 -16.04 -13.56
CA ALA A 86 -8.83 -14.61 -13.50
C ALA A 86 -9.16 -14.23 -12.06
N PRO A 87 -8.11 -14.03 -11.23
CA PRO A 87 -8.28 -13.67 -9.83
C PRO A 87 -9.11 -12.40 -9.68
N VAL A 88 -10.15 -12.48 -8.85
CA VAL A 88 -11.00 -11.34 -8.53
C VAL A 88 -10.48 -10.71 -7.24
N TRP A 89 -10.13 -9.42 -7.32
CA TRP A 89 -9.56 -8.64 -6.24
C TRP A 89 -10.39 -7.39 -5.95
N LEU A 90 -10.19 -6.77 -4.79
CA LEU A 90 -10.95 -5.61 -4.34
C LEU A 90 -10.28 -4.33 -4.85
N ASN A 91 -10.92 -3.59 -5.75
CA ASN A 91 -10.40 -2.33 -6.25
C ASN A 91 -10.80 -1.18 -5.32
N GLY A 92 -9.94 -0.94 -4.33
CA GLY A 92 -10.10 0.10 -3.32
C GLY A 92 -9.71 -0.40 -1.94
N VAL A 93 -10.01 0.39 -0.91
CA VAL A 93 -9.67 0.06 0.48
C VAL A 93 -10.83 -0.63 1.20
N HIS A 94 -10.51 -1.50 2.15
CA HIS A 94 -11.50 -2.06 3.06
C HIS A 94 -12.10 -0.96 3.97
N PRO A 95 -13.40 -1.04 4.33
CA PRO A 95 -14.04 -0.08 5.24
C PRO A 95 -13.49 -0.18 6.68
N ALA A 96 -13.57 0.92 7.43
CA ALA A 96 -13.50 0.87 8.89
C ALA A 96 -14.83 0.40 9.48
N ALA A 97 -14.82 -0.10 10.72
CA ALA A 97 -16.05 -0.56 11.40
C ALA A 97 -17.12 0.55 11.51
N ALA A 98 -16.70 1.82 11.57
CA ALA A 98 -17.59 2.98 11.63
C ALA A 98 -18.27 3.30 10.29
N ASP A 99 -17.73 2.84 9.17
CA ASP A 99 -18.26 3.12 7.82
C ASP A 99 -19.51 2.29 7.52
N GLY A 100 -19.80 1.26 8.32
CA GLY A 100 -20.90 0.35 8.11
C GLY A 100 -20.72 -0.49 6.84
N VAL A 101 -21.82 -0.71 6.11
CA VAL A 101 -21.80 -1.42 4.83
C VAL A 101 -21.49 -0.44 3.71
N VAL A 102 -20.38 -0.65 3.01
CA VAL A 102 -19.94 0.19 1.89
C VAL A 102 -19.97 -0.58 0.59
N THR A 103 -20.20 0.11 -0.52
CA THR A 103 -20.04 -0.47 -1.86
C THR A 103 -18.59 -0.33 -2.32
N ARG A 104 -18.04 -1.40 -2.92
CA ARG A 104 -16.70 -1.45 -3.49
C ARG A 104 -16.73 -2.15 -4.84
N GLN A 105 -15.88 -1.68 -5.75
CA GLN A 105 -15.69 -2.35 -7.02
C GLN A 105 -14.71 -3.51 -6.84
N VAL A 106 -15.02 -4.67 -7.43
CA VAL A 106 -14.06 -5.75 -7.63
C VAL A 106 -13.65 -5.82 -9.08
N CYS A 107 -12.44 -6.31 -9.30
CA CYS A 107 -11.80 -6.38 -10.60
C CYS A 107 -11.31 -7.80 -10.84
N ALA A 108 -11.58 -8.33 -12.03
CA ALA A 108 -10.96 -9.56 -12.49
C ALA A 108 -9.66 -9.23 -13.22
N TYR A 109 -8.56 -9.77 -12.71
CA TYR A 109 -7.24 -9.62 -13.30
C TYR A 109 -7.12 -10.48 -14.56
N ARG A 110 -6.63 -9.89 -15.65
CA ARG A 110 -6.34 -10.60 -16.91
C ARG A 110 -4.88 -10.53 -17.31
N ASP A 111 -4.25 -9.37 -17.18
CA ASP A 111 -2.85 -9.16 -17.50
C ASP A 111 -2.43 -7.76 -17.03
N GLU A 112 -1.17 -7.41 -17.29
CA GLU A 112 -0.57 -6.14 -16.90
C GLU A 112 -1.19 -4.91 -17.59
N ASN A 113 -1.85 -5.06 -18.73
CA ASN A 113 -2.55 -3.95 -19.39
C ASN A 113 -4.03 -3.90 -19.00
N TYR A 114 -4.58 -5.01 -18.54
CA TYR A 114 -5.98 -5.19 -18.19
C TYR A 114 -6.12 -5.75 -16.76
N HIS A 115 -5.58 -5.02 -15.78
CA HIS A 115 -5.67 -5.36 -14.35
C HIS A 115 -7.11 -5.44 -13.81
N CYS A 116 -8.04 -4.78 -14.50
CA CYS A 116 -9.46 -4.76 -14.20
C CYS A 116 -10.26 -4.97 -15.50
N ALA A 117 -10.00 -6.09 -16.17
CA ALA A 117 -10.61 -6.43 -17.45
C ALA A 117 -12.14 -6.54 -17.36
N TRP A 118 -12.61 -7.15 -16.26
CA TRP A 118 -14.02 -7.16 -15.87
C TRP A 118 -14.15 -6.56 -14.49
N ARG A 119 -15.27 -5.87 -14.24
CA ARG A 119 -15.53 -5.21 -12.97
C ARG A 119 -17.01 -5.21 -12.64
N TRP A 120 -17.31 -5.31 -11.36
CA TRP A 120 -18.66 -5.16 -10.82
C TRP A 120 -18.56 -4.71 -9.37
N ASP A 121 -19.68 -4.32 -8.79
CA ASP A 121 -19.73 -3.82 -7.43
C ASP A 121 -20.22 -4.91 -6.47
N ILE A 122 -19.62 -4.94 -5.29
CA ILE A 122 -20.04 -5.76 -4.15
C ILE A 122 -20.21 -4.86 -2.92
N GLN A 123 -20.83 -5.40 -1.88
CA GLN A 123 -20.87 -4.73 -0.57
C GLN A 123 -19.82 -5.32 0.35
N VAL A 124 -19.18 -4.47 1.16
CA VAL A 124 -18.15 -4.86 2.13
C VAL A 124 -18.48 -4.22 3.46
N ALA A 125 -18.31 -4.96 4.55
CA ALA A 125 -18.52 -4.47 5.91
C ALA A 125 -17.36 -4.91 6.81
N ALA A 126 -16.97 -4.03 7.73
CA ALA A 126 -16.03 -4.37 8.80
C ALA A 126 -16.81 -4.70 10.08
N CYS A 127 -16.55 -5.87 10.65
CA CYS A 127 -17.28 -6.36 11.81
C CYS A 127 -16.51 -6.18 13.12
N PRO A 128 -17.20 -5.97 14.27
CA PRO A 128 -16.59 -5.76 15.59
C PRO A 128 -15.62 -6.86 16.08
N GLY A 129 -15.60 -8.03 15.43
CA GLY A 129 -14.67 -9.13 15.71
C GLY A 129 -13.36 -9.08 14.92
N GLY A 130 -13.03 -7.97 14.26
CA GLY A 130 -11.77 -7.82 13.53
C GLY A 130 -11.73 -8.63 12.24
N PHE A 131 -12.86 -8.72 11.52
CA PHE A 131 -12.94 -9.38 10.22
C PHE A 131 -13.81 -8.60 9.24
N TYR A 132 -13.60 -8.84 7.95
CA TYR A 132 -14.44 -8.31 6.89
C TYR A 132 -15.49 -9.33 6.46
N LEU A 133 -16.65 -8.81 6.07
CA LEU A 133 -17.65 -9.54 5.32
C LEU A 133 -17.81 -8.94 3.94
N TYR A 134 -18.01 -9.83 2.96
CA TYR A 134 -18.18 -9.48 1.56
C TYR A 134 -19.51 -10.04 1.09
N HIS A 135 -20.38 -9.20 0.54
CA HIS A 135 -21.59 -9.64 -0.14
C HIS A 135 -21.22 -10.03 -1.56
N LEU A 136 -20.83 -11.30 -1.72
CA LEU A 136 -20.31 -11.82 -2.98
C LEU A 136 -21.47 -12.26 -3.87
N ILE A 137 -21.28 -12.13 -5.18
CA ILE A 137 -22.22 -12.60 -6.20
C ILE A 137 -21.51 -13.62 -7.09
N SER A 138 -22.27 -14.45 -7.78
CA SER A 138 -21.68 -15.39 -8.73
C SER A 138 -20.99 -14.64 -9.88
N PRO A 139 -19.71 -14.93 -10.20
CA PRO A 139 -19.03 -14.32 -11.33
C PRO A 139 -19.65 -14.73 -12.68
N PRO A 140 -19.54 -13.87 -13.71
CA PRO A 140 -20.21 -14.08 -15.00
C PRO A 140 -19.66 -15.24 -15.85
N THR A 141 -18.46 -15.76 -15.55
CA THR A 141 -17.86 -16.90 -16.28
C THR A 141 -17.03 -17.80 -15.36
N CYS A 142 -16.81 -19.05 -15.79
CA CYS A 142 -16.10 -20.08 -15.02
C CYS A 142 -14.58 -19.91 -14.91
N ASN A 143 -14.04 -18.75 -15.31
CA ASN A 143 -12.62 -18.47 -15.19
C ASN A 143 -12.32 -17.56 -13.98
N LEU A 144 -13.33 -17.13 -13.23
CA LEU A 144 -13.18 -16.14 -12.17
C LEU A 144 -13.41 -16.79 -10.80
N GLY A 145 -12.58 -16.39 -9.84
CA GLY A 145 -12.68 -16.78 -8.45
C GLY A 145 -12.22 -15.64 -7.54
N TYR A 146 -12.90 -15.47 -6.42
CA TYR A 146 -12.57 -14.46 -5.42
C TYR A 146 -11.27 -14.84 -4.71
N CYS A 147 -10.27 -13.99 -4.91
CA CYS A 147 -8.95 -14.17 -4.34
C CYS A 147 -8.88 -13.63 -2.92
N VAL A 148 -8.01 -14.22 -2.11
CA VAL A 148 -7.89 -13.95 -0.67
C VAL A 148 -6.43 -13.91 -0.26
N GLU A 149 -6.08 -13.01 0.65
CA GLU A 149 -4.76 -12.89 1.27
C GLU A 149 -4.88 -12.91 2.81
N ASN A 150 -3.73 -13.09 3.48
CA ASN A 150 -3.64 -12.90 4.92
C ASN A 150 -3.38 -11.43 5.22
N GLY A 151 -4.40 -10.72 5.72
CA GLY A 151 -4.26 -9.34 6.17
C GLY A 151 -4.65 -9.13 7.63
N ALA A 152 -4.25 -7.97 8.17
CA ALA A 152 -4.39 -7.60 9.58
C ALA A 152 -5.85 -7.36 10.04
N GLY A 153 -6.85 -7.55 9.17
CA GLY A 153 -8.25 -7.28 9.46
C GLY A 153 -8.56 -5.79 9.69
N PRO A 154 -9.82 -5.42 9.97
CA PRO A 154 -10.19 -4.06 10.32
C PRO A 154 -9.61 -3.66 11.67
N THR A 155 -8.89 -2.54 11.69
CA THR A 155 -8.42 -1.91 12.92
C THR A 155 -9.61 -1.35 13.69
N VAL A 156 -9.91 -1.95 14.85
CA VAL A 156 -10.91 -1.40 15.77
C VAL A 156 -10.30 -0.18 16.45
N VAL A 157 -10.65 1.01 15.95
CA VAL A 157 -10.24 2.27 16.58
C VAL A 157 -10.97 2.39 17.92
N THR A 158 -10.31 1.96 18.99
CA THR A 158 -10.73 2.27 20.35
C THR A 158 -10.10 3.61 20.68
N THR A 159 -10.88 4.69 20.60
CA THR A 159 -10.42 6.05 20.88
C THR A 159 -10.07 6.19 22.36
N THR A 160 -8.82 5.87 22.70
CA THR A 160 -8.21 6.30 23.96
C THR A 160 -7.24 7.41 23.61
N MET A 161 -7.61 8.67 23.91
CA MET A 161 -6.66 9.77 23.86
C MET A 161 -5.55 9.50 24.87
N ILE A 162 -4.33 9.29 24.39
CA ILE A 162 -3.11 9.21 25.19
C ILE A 162 -2.19 10.35 24.72
N PRO A 163 -1.53 11.06 25.65
CA PRO A 163 -1.04 12.40 25.41
C PRO A 163 0.20 12.39 24.52
N THR A 164 0.25 13.41 23.67
CA THR A 164 1.37 13.76 22.81
C THR A 164 2.63 13.96 23.64
N THR A 165 3.53 12.99 23.61
CA THR A 165 4.95 13.25 23.86
C THR A 165 5.64 13.42 22.51
N ALA A 166 6.15 14.63 22.30
CA ALA A 166 6.96 15.01 21.16
C ALA A 166 8.14 14.04 21.00
N ILE A 167 8.33 13.54 19.78
CA ILE A 167 9.59 12.95 19.35
C ILE A 167 10.25 13.98 18.43
N THR A 168 11.34 14.54 18.92
CA THR A 168 12.32 15.26 18.12
C THR A 168 13.06 14.24 17.25
N ASP A 169 12.77 14.19 15.96
CA ASP A 169 13.79 13.84 14.98
C ASP A 169 13.91 14.98 13.97
N VAL A 170 14.87 15.86 14.28
CA VAL A 170 15.29 16.99 13.48
C VAL A 170 16.42 16.50 12.59
N SER A 171 16.08 15.76 11.55
CA SER A 171 16.85 15.79 10.32
C SER A 171 15.88 16.08 9.20
N SER A 172 15.98 17.29 8.64
CA SER A 172 15.26 17.62 7.42
C SER A 172 15.61 16.56 6.36
N PRO A 173 14.63 15.97 5.66
CA PRO A 173 14.94 14.93 4.68
C PRO A 173 15.98 15.48 3.68
N PRO A 174 17.02 14.71 3.35
CA PRO A 174 18.04 15.14 2.41
C PRO A 174 17.39 15.46 1.06
N VAL A 175 17.65 16.66 0.55
CA VAL A 175 17.10 17.16 -0.72
C VAL A 175 18.18 17.19 -1.78
N TYR A 176 17.86 16.65 -2.96
CA TYR A 176 18.71 16.74 -4.14
C TYR A 176 17.84 16.87 -5.39
N ASN A 177 18.22 17.80 -6.28
CA ASN A 177 17.50 18.07 -7.53
C ASN A 177 15.97 18.27 -7.36
N SER A 178 15.56 19.01 -6.34
CA SER A 178 14.15 19.27 -5.99
C SER A 178 13.32 18.05 -5.55
N LEU A 179 13.99 16.94 -5.22
CA LEU A 179 13.38 15.75 -4.63
C LEU A 179 13.87 15.55 -3.21
N CYS A 180 12.98 15.08 -2.34
CA CYS A 180 13.29 14.62 -1.00
C CYS A 180 13.58 13.14 -0.99
N TYR A 181 14.61 12.71 -0.25
CA TYR A 181 14.98 11.30 -0.11
C TYR A 181 14.83 10.82 1.33
N LYS A 182 14.53 9.54 1.51
CA LYS A 182 14.41 8.90 2.81
C LYS A 182 14.86 7.44 2.73
N LEU A 183 15.64 6.99 3.71
CA LEU A 183 16.04 5.59 3.84
C LEU A 183 15.05 4.81 4.71
N SER A 184 14.91 3.52 4.44
CA SER A 184 14.26 2.56 5.33
C SER A 184 14.98 2.51 6.69
N GLN A 185 14.24 2.57 7.80
CA GLN A 185 14.81 2.51 9.15
C GLN A 185 14.84 1.07 9.65
N ASP A 186 16.03 0.45 9.63
CA ASP A 186 16.30 -0.91 10.16
C ASP A 186 15.31 -2.00 9.69
N VAL A 187 14.72 -1.82 8.51
CA VAL A 187 13.78 -2.75 7.89
C VAL A 187 14.27 -3.11 6.50
N THR A 188 14.26 -4.40 6.20
CA THR A 188 14.49 -4.95 4.86
C THR A 188 13.20 -5.55 4.33
N ARG A 189 12.97 -5.43 3.02
CA ARG A 189 11.79 -5.99 2.35
C ARG A 189 12.12 -6.40 0.92
N ASP A 190 11.21 -7.17 0.32
CA ASP A 190 11.18 -7.37 -1.13
C ASP A 190 10.92 -6.05 -1.87
N TYR A 191 11.29 -6.02 -3.16
CA TYR A 191 11.26 -4.81 -3.97
C TYR A 191 9.87 -4.17 -4.04
N GLU A 192 8.83 -4.99 -4.17
CA GLU A 192 7.47 -4.51 -4.34
C GLU A 192 6.92 -3.95 -3.03
N SER A 193 7.15 -4.65 -1.93
CA SER A 193 6.84 -4.18 -0.57
C SER A 193 7.58 -2.89 -0.23
N SER A 194 8.85 -2.74 -0.63
CA SER A 194 9.60 -1.49 -0.50
C SER A 194 8.98 -0.36 -1.31
N ALA A 195 8.56 -0.63 -2.56
CA ALA A 195 7.89 0.36 -3.40
C ALA A 195 6.56 0.83 -2.81
N GLN A 196 5.78 -0.10 -2.28
CA GLN A 196 4.51 0.19 -1.60
C GLN A 196 4.73 1.05 -0.35
N GLU A 197 5.78 0.79 0.44
CA GLU A 197 6.07 1.60 1.63
C GLU A 197 6.45 3.05 1.25
N CYS A 198 7.26 3.22 0.20
CA CYS A 198 7.54 4.56 -0.31
C CYS A 198 6.29 5.27 -0.85
N ALA A 199 5.39 4.52 -1.51
CA ALA A 199 4.11 5.05 -1.99
C ALA A 199 3.17 5.47 -0.85
N ALA A 200 3.12 4.70 0.25
CA ALA A 200 2.35 5.03 1.44
C ALA A 200 2.80 6.34 2.10
N LEU A 201 4.07 6.70 1.92
CA LEU A 201 4.61 7.99 2.34
C LEU A 201 4.30 9.12 1.34
N GLY A 202 3.57 8.89 0.26
CA GLY A 202 3.35 9.90 -0.79
C GLY A 202 4.59 10.11 -1.68
N GLY A 203 5.38 9.05 -1.86
CA GLY A 203 6.58 9.03 -2.68
C GLY A 203 6.66 7.79 -3.59
N SER A 204 7.87 7.41 -3.97
CA SER A 204 8.17 6.18 -4.71
C SER A 204 9.54 5.66 -4.31
N LEU A 205 9.93 4.45 -4.72
CA LEU A 205 11.36 4.11 -4.71
C LEU A 205 12.15 5.15 -5.52
N ALA A 206 13.39 5.41 -5.10
CA ALA A 206 14.24 6.44 -5.69
C ALA A 206 14.57 6.12 -7.16
N LEU A 207 14.07 6.95 -8.07
CA LEU A 207 14.28 6.85 -9.51
C LEU A 207 15.61 7.54 -9.86
N ILE A 208 16.69 6.78 -9.82
CA ILE A 208 18.04 7.29 -10.07
C ILE A 208 18.38 7.15 -11.55
N GLY A 209 18.34 8.26 -12.29
CA GLY A 209 18.54 8.29 -13.74
C GLY A 209 19.94 8.67 -14.23
N ASP A 210 20.83 9.13 -13.34
CA ASP A 210 22.14 9.67 -13.70
C ASP A 210 23.21 9.43 -12.61
N ALA A 211 24.48 9.56 -13.01
CA ALA A 211 25.63 9.35 -12.13
C ALA A 211 25.70 10.31 -10.93
N ALA A 212 25.24 11.55 -11.07
CA ALA A 212 25.30 12.53 -9.99
C ALA A 212 24.26 12.21 -8.92
N THR A 213 23.03 11.86 -9.32
CA THR A 213 21.99 11.35 -8.43
C THR A 213 22.42 10.05 -7.76
N GLN A 214 23.04 9.12 -8.49
CA GLN A 214 23.57 7.88 -7.91
C GLN A 214 24.64 8.14 -6.85
N SER A 215 25.56 9.07 -7.10
CA SER A 215 26.60 9.45 -6.13
C SER A 215 25.97 10.05 -4.87
N PHE A 216 25.00 10.94 -5.03
CA PHE A 216 24.30 11.53 -3.89
C PHE A 216 23.60 10.47 -3.03
N VAL A 217 22.84 9.55 -3.64
CA VAL A 217 22.14 8.50 -2.90
C VAL A 217 23.14 7.52 -2.25
N ALA A 218 24.24 7.19 -2.93
CA ALA A 218 25.31 6.37 -2.35
C ALA A 218 25.94 7.03 -1.11
N ASP A 219 26.16 8.33 -1.13
CA ASP A 219 26.69 9.10 0.00
C ASP A 219 25.69 9.14 1.17
N LEU A 220 24.41 9.31 0.84
CA LEU A 220 23.31 9.27 1.81
C LEU A 220 23.27 7.92 2.53
N ILE A 221 23.29 6.81 1.78
CA ILE A 221 23.30 5.46 2.36
C ILE A 221 24.55 5.26 3.21
N ARG A 222 25.75 5.61 2.72
CA ARG A 222 27.01 5.49 3.48
C ARG A 222 26.98 6.22 4.82
N GLY A 223 26.28 7.34 4.90
CA GLY A 223 26.16 8.11 6.13
C GLY A 223 25.27 7.47 7.21
N HIS A 224 24.40 6.52 6.84
CA HIS A 224 23.31 6.08 7.70
C HIS A 224 23.08 4.56 7.72
N SER A 225 23.70 3.81 6.81
CA SER A 225 23.53 2.37 6.68
C SER A 225 24.74 1.68 6.03
N ASN A 226 24.83 0.37 6.24
CA ASN A 226 25.88 -0.51 5.70
C ASN A 226 25.32 -1.71 4.90
N VAL A 227 24.00 -1.78 4.70
CA VAL A 227 23.35 -2.85 3.91
C VAL A 227 23.02 -2.38 2.50
N SER A 228 22.74 -3.32 1.60
CA SER A 228 22.26 -3.02 0.25
C SER A 228 20.86 -2.42 0.27
N HIS A 229 20.54 -1.54 -0.69
CA HIS A 229 19.23 -0.87 -0.76
C HIS A 229 18.59 -0.97 -2.14
N TRP A 230 17.29 -1.28 -2.21
CA TRP A 230 16.49 -1.15 -3.42
C TRP A 230 16.42 0.29 -3.92
N ALA A 231 16.44 0.43 -5.25
CA ALA A 231 16.22 1.69 -5.96
C ALA A 231 15.16 1.49 -7.07
N GLY A 232 14.41 2.55 -7.39
CA GLY A 232 13.22 2.49 -8.23
C GLY A 232 13.47 2.29 -9.73
N SER A 233 14.64 1.80 -10.13
CA SER A 233 14.95 1.60 -11.55
C SER A 233 14.47 0.23 -12.01
N THR A 234 13.45 0.21 -12.87
CA THR A 234 12.96 -0.96 -13.62
C THR A 234 13.47 -0.96 -15.06
N SER A 235 14.55 -0.23 -15.33
CA SER A 235 15.29 -0.26 -16.59
C SER A 235 16.76 0.11 -16.32
N PRO A 236 17.72 -0.23 -17.20
CA PRO A 236 19.10 0.16 -16.99
C PRO A 236 19.25 1.67 -17.25
N ALA A 237 19.71 2.39 -16.23
CA ALA A 237 20.04 3.80 -16.38
C ALA A 237 21.40 3.89 -17.10
N VAL A 238 21.37 4.29 -18.38
CA VAL A 238 22.53 4.34 -19.30
C VAL A 238 23.71 5.18 -18.75
N HIS A 239 23.43 6.05 -17.78
CA HIS A 239 24.41 6.94 -17.17
C HIS A 239 24.78 6.58 -15.72
N CYS A 240 24.38 5.41 -15.21
CA CYS A 240 24.72 4.94 -13.87
C CYS A 240 25.87 3.92 -13.90
N SER A 241 26.60 3.85 -12.78
CA SER A 241 27.68 2.87 -12.57
C SER A 241 27.14 1.56 -12.02
N TYR A 242 27.58 0.44 -12.61
CA TYR A 242 27.19 -0.92 -12.21
C TYR A 242 28.36 -1.74 -11.62
N SER A 243 28.06 -2.73 -10.79
CA SER A 243 29.04 -3.68 -10.24
C SER A 243 29.02 -5.03 -10.98
N GLY A 244 30.17 -5.45 -11.53
CA GLY A 244 30.31 -6.76 -12.17
C GLY A 244 29.64 -6.88 -13.56
N PRO A 245 29.23 -8.08 -13.98
CA PRO A 245 28.67 -8.32 -15.33
C PRO A 245 27.28 -7.68 -15.53
N SER A 246 26.70 -7.04 -14.50
CA SER A 246 25.44 -6.31 -14.58
C SER A 246 25.52 -5.08 -15.52
N ALA A 247 26.73 -4.55 -15.76
CA ALA A 247 27.00 -3.56 -16.80
C ALA A 247 26.81 -4.10 -18.24
N ALA A 248 26.73 -5.43 -18.41
CA ALA A 248 26.57 -6.13 -19.69
C ALA A 248 25.21 -6.84 -19.82
N ILE A 249 24.27 -6.56 -18.91
CA ILE A 249 22.89 -7.08 -18.97
C ILE A 249 22.19 -6.38 -20.14
N ASP A 250 22.02 -7.17 -21.20
CA ASP A 250 21.41 -6.81 -22.47
C ASP A 250 20.05 -6.12 -22.30
N HIS A 251 19.74 -5.20 -23.21
CA HIS A 251 18.43 -4.55 -23.34
C HIS A 251 17.28 -5.58 -23.44
N ASP A 252 17.60 -6.81 -23.86
CA ASP A 252 16.70 -7.93 -24.05
C ASP A 252 16.07 -8.55 -22.78
N LEU A 253 16.65 -8.31 -21.60
CA LEU A 253 16.00 -8.66 -20.32
C LEU A 253 14.90 -7.67 -19.91
N TRP A 254 14.81 -6.54 -20.61
CA TRP A 254 13.82 -5.48 -20.40
C TRP A 254 12.79 -5.40 -21.54
N THR A 255 12.95 -6.17 -22.63
CA THR A 255 12.15 -6.02 -23.87
C THR A 255 11.28 -7.21 -24.29
N SER A 256 11.02 -8.23 -23.46
CA SER A 256 10.02 -9.24 -23.87
C SER A 256 9.19 -9.88 -22.75
N GLY A 257 8.00 -9.32 -22.52
CA GLY A 257 6.79 -10.07 -22.16
C GLY A 257 6.84 -11.00 -20.93
N HIS A 258 7.71 -10.71 -19.97
CA HIS A 258 7.79 -11.33 -18.63
C HIS A 258 8.06 -10.19 -17.64
N PRO A 259 7.48 -10.21 -16.42
CA PRO A 259 7.89 -9.26 -15.40
C PRO A 259 9.40 -9.44 -15.14
N PRO A 260 10.14 -8.35 -14.88
CA PRO A 260 11.58 -8.46 -14.70
C PRO A 260 11.82 -9.31 -13.46
N MET A 261 12.38 -10.51 -13.65
CA MET A 261 12.80 -11.37 -12.53
C MET A 261 13.82 -10.67 -11.62
N PHE A 262 14.44 -9.62 -12.13
CA PHE A 262 15.51 -8.90 -11.48
C PHE A 262 15.16 -7.44 -11.26
N CYS A 263 15.41 -6.98 -10.04
CA CYS A 263 15.21 -5.62 -9.59
C CYS A 263 16.55 -4.96 -9.26
N VAL A 264 16.62 -3.63 -9.42
CA VAL A 264 17.86 -2.88 -9.22
C VAL A 264 18.05 -2.50 -7.76
N TYR A 265 19.23 -2.78 -7.23
CA TYR A 265 19.66 -2.36 -5.90
C TYR A 265 21.04 -1.69 -5.92
N MET A 266 21.34 -0.92 -4.88
CA MET A 266 22.63 -0.33 -4.57
C MET A 266 23.42 -1.26 -3.66
N ASP A 267 24.51 -1.82 -4.19
CA ASP A 267 25.26 -2.91 -3.58
C ASP A 267 26.29 -2.41 -2.57
N SER A 268 26.08 -2.67 -1.28
CA SER A 268 27.01 -2.22 -0.23
C SER A 268 28.40 -2.85 -0.36
N GLY A 269 28.51 -4.07 -0.91
CA GLY A 269 29.77 -4.74 -1.21
C GLY A 269 30.54 -4.14 -2.38
N ALA A 270 29.87 -3.31 -3.20
CA ALA A 270 30.45 -2.67 -4.37
C ALA A 270 30.44 -1.14 -4.31
N ASN A 271 30.53 -0.57 -3.09
CA ASN A 271 30.46 0.88 -2.84
C ASN A 271 29.17 1.52 -3.42
N TYR A 272 28.04 0.84 -3.25
CA TYR A 272 26.70 1.30 -3.66
C TYR A 272 26.54 1.58 -5.15
N LYS A 273 27.34 0.92 -5.99
CA LYS A 273 27.07 0.80 -7.43
C LYS A 273 25.81 -0.05 -7.65
N PHE A 274 25.18 0.13 -8.80
CA PHE A 274 24.00 -0.66 -9.14
C PHE A 274 24.35 -2.09 -9.45
N ASN A 275 23.48 -2.96 -8.99
CA ASN A 275 23.47 -4.36 -9.35
C ASN A 275 22.01 -4.80 -9.46
N VAL A 276 21.81 -6.04 -9.90
CA VAL A 276 20.49 -6.63 -10.01
C VAL A 276 20.39 -7.87 -9.14
N ALA A 277 19.25 -8.04 -8.49
CA ALA A 277 18.94 -9.20 -7.66
C ALA A 277 17.50 -9.63 -7.93
N VAL A 278 17.14 -10.86 -7.53
CA VAL A 278 15.75 -11.31 -7.65
C VAL A 278 14.85 -10.38 -6.83
N CYS A 279 13.73 -9.95 -7.39
CA CYS A 279 12.88 -8.95 -6.76
C CYS A 279 12.30 -9.37 -5.39
N SER A 280 12.30 -10.68 -5.11
CA SER A 280 11.87 -11.26 -3.82
C SER A 280 12.95 -11.25 -2.73
N GLU A 281 14.17 -10.82 -3.03
CA GLU A 281 15.24 -10.68 -2.03
C GLU A 281 14.93 -9.54 -1.07
N GLU A 282 15.48 -9.58 0.15
CA GLU A 282 15.25 -8.55 1.15
C GLU A 282 16.42 -7.57 1.26
N TYR A 283 16.16 -6.30 0.96
CA TYR A 283 17.13 -5.20 1.14
C TYR A 283 16.49 -4.03 1.87
N GLY A 284 17.33 -3.11 2.37
CA GLY A 284 16.86 -1.77 2.71
C GLY A 284 16.31 -1.09 1.45
N PHE A 285 15.76 0.11 1.56
CA PHE A 285 15.26 0.81 0.38
C PHE A 285 15.36 2.31 0.53
N VAL A 286 15.44 2.99 -0.62
CA VAL A 286 15.48 4.44 -0.69
C VAL A 286 14.18 4.94 -1.32
N CYS A 287 13.45 5.76 -0.59
CA CYS A 287 12.27 6.46 -1.07
C CYS A 287 12.63 7.86 -1.57
N GLN A 288 11.90 8.35 -2.56
CA GLN A 288 11.89 9.73 -3.00
C GLN A 288 10.47 10.33 -2.98
N SER A 289 10.34 11.65 -2.86
CA SER A 289 9.09 12.37 -3.07
C SER A 289 9.34 13.79 -3.61
N ASP A 290 8.32 14.35 -4.27
CA ASP A 290 8.33 15.74 -4.68
C ASP A 290 8.26 16.68 -3.46
N ILE A 291 8.89 17.85 -3.61
CA ILE A 291 8.72 18.95 -2.68
C ILE A 291 7.44 19.69 -3.07
N VAL A 292 6.49 19.74 -2.13
CA VAL A 292 5.22 20.43 -2.32
C VAL A 292 5.10 21.60 -1.35
N THR A 293 4.29 22.60 -1.67
CA THR A 293 3.94 23.66 -0.71
C THR A 293 3.07 23.07 0.41
N CYS A 294 3.31 23.51 1.65
CA CYS A 294 2.48 23.06 2.77
C CYS A 294 1.01 23.46 2.60
N GLN A 295 0.10 22.60 3.06
CA GLN A 295 -1.34 22.94 3.10
C GLN A 295 -1.62 24.08 4.09
N HIS A 296 -0.88 24.12 5.20
CA HIS A 296 -0.92 25.21 6.18
C HIS A 296 0.49 25.73 6.39
N ASP A 297 0.65 27.06 6.34
CA ASP A 297 1.94 27.68 6.59
C ASP A 297 2.27 27.60 8.10
N VAL A 298 3.28 26.79 8.42
CA VAL A 298 3.78 26.65 9.79
C VAL A 298 5.06 27.47 10.02
N CYS A 299 5.60 28.11 8.99
CA CYS A 299 6.80 28.92 9.06
C CYS A 299 6.43 30.32 9.55
N GLN A 300 7.23 30.86 10.46
CA GLN A 300 7.00 32.16 11.06
C GLN A 300 7.70 33.26 10.26
N ASN A 301 7.35 34.51 10.55
CA ASN A 301 8.02 35.71 10.03
C ASN A 301 8.09 35.78 8.49
N GLY A 302 7.08 35.24 7.80
CA GLY A 302 7.00 35.26 6.33
C GLY A 302 7.91 34.25 5.65
N GLY A 303 8.41 33.23 6.37
CA GLY A 303 9.13 32.11 5.77
C GLY A 303 8.25 31.31 4.79
N THR A 304 8.87 30.65 3.82
CA THR A 304 8.17 29.79 2.86
C THR A 304 8.09 28.35 3.38
N CYS A 305 6.87 27.80 3.46
CA CYS A 305 6.64 26.43 3.90
C CYS A 305 6.57 25.45 2.72
N THR A 306 7.44 24.45 2.78
CA THR A 306 7.42 23.29 1.88
C THR A 306 7.37 22.00 2.68
N SER A 307 6.90 20.93 2.08
CA SER A 307 6.88 19.62 2.70
C SER A 307 7.17 18.50 1.69
N CYS A 308 7.55 17.37 2.25
CA CYS A 308 7.81 16.14 1.53
C CYS A 308 7.01 15.00 2.14
N PHE A 309 6.85 13.92 1.38
CA PHE A 309 6.19 12.71 1.83
C PHE A 309 4.82 12.96 2.49
N GLY A 310 3.90 13.60 1.76
CA GLY A 310 2.53 13.81 2.24
C GLY A 310 2.42 14.67 3.51
N ALA A 311 3.30 15.67 3.66
CA ALA A 311 3.43 16.53 4.84
C ALA A 311 4.03 15.89 6.10
N ALA A 312 4.57 14.66 5.99
CA ALA A 312 5.30 14.02 7.09
C ALA A 312 6.58 14.79 7.47
N HIS A 313 7.19 15.49 6.51
CA HIS A 313 8.39 16.29 6.74
C HIS A 313 8.17 17.72 6.25
N VAL A 314 8.18 18.68 7.17
CA VAL A 314 8.00 20.11 6.88
C VAL A 314 9.33 20.84 6.91
N MET A 315 9.57 21.67 5.91
CA MET A 315 10.80 22.44 5.71
C MET A 315 10.45 23.92 5.53
N CYS A 316 11.10 24.78 6.32
CA CYS A 316 10.93 26.23 6.25
C CYS A 316 12.14 26.90 5.61
N THR A 317 11.91 27.71 4.58
CA THR A 317 12.92 28.62 4.03
C THR A 317 12.71 30.02 4.62
N CYS A 318 13.67 30.47 5.43
CA CYS A 318 13.55 31.74 6.15
C CYS A 318 13.93 32.94 5.28
N LEU A 319 13.19 34.04 5.46
CA LEU A 319 13.57 35.33 4.88
C LEU A 319 14.86 35.86 5.51
N PRO A 320 15.61 36.73 4.80
CA PRO A 320 16.81 37.36 5.34
C PRO A 320 16.55 38.02 6.70
N GLY A 321 17.41 37.76 7.68
CA GLY A 321 17.26 38.26 9.05
C GLY A 321 16.46 37.35 10.00
N PHE A 322 16.07 36.15 9.56
CA PHE A 322 15.43 35.14 10.41
C PHE A 322 16.14 33.78 10.32
N THR A 323 16.07 33.00 11.40
CA THR A 323 16.65 31.66 11.54
C THR A 323 15.77 30.78 12.45
N GLY A 324 16.14 29.51 12.62
CA GLY A 324 15.36 28.49 13.33
C GLY A 324 14.62 27.56 12.38
N THR A 325 14.17 26.40 12.87
CA THR A 325 13.52 25.37 12.04
C THR A 325 12.16 25.81 11.52
N ARG A 326 11.54 26.81 12.15
CA ARG A 326 10.30 27.45 11.73
C ARG A 326 10.48 28.95 11.52
N CYS A 327 11.70 29.43 11.30
CA CYS A 327 12.01 30.85 11.11
C CYS A 327 11.55 31.76 12.27
N GLU A 328 11.47 31.20 13.47
CA GLU A 328 10.95 31.85 14.67
C GLU A 328 11.94 32.85 15.30
N THR A 329 13.23 32.72 15.00
CA THR A 329 14.29 33.52 15.63
C THR A 329 14.71 34.66 14.71
N ARG A 330 14.65 35.91 15.19
CA ARG A 330 15.17 37.07 14.47
C ARG A 330 16.67 37.22 14.71
N LEU A 331 17.44 37.34 13.64
CA LEU A 331 18.86 37.71 13.68
C LEU A 331 18.93 39.23 13.81
N TYR A 332 19.43 39.72 14.95
CA TYR A 332 19.75 41.13 15.08
C TYR A 332 21.04 41.40 14.29
N LEU A 333 20.91 42.12 13.17
CA LEU A 333 22.03 42.77 12.49
C LEU A 333 22.15 44.20 13.00
#